data_AF-A0A834MMK2-F1
#
_entry.id   AF-A0A834MMK2-F1
#
_cell.length_a   1.000
_cell.length_b   1.000
_cell.length_c   1.000
_cell.angle_alpha   90.00
_cell.angle_beta   90.00
_cell.angle_gamma   90.00
#
_symmetry.space_group_name_H-M   'P 1'
#
loop_
_entity.id
_entity.type
_entity.pdbx_description
1 polymer ?
#
loop_
_entity_poly.entity_id
_entity_poly.type
_entity_poly.pdbx_seq_one_letter_code
_entity_poly.pdbx_strand_id
1 'polypeptide(L)'
;MFQSVRNVLYIKTNPKKISFLSTIFKCIRIFSTTPNYNFSTRQVENQIYYFLWGLDYSISVTSKILLMLTNVLGCLNLIFSFLGSYFCTGAWEKFFQHCYQLESSDVLIVLETTKETLFIFDKTFIFIVSTSFVVVDIIVETVLWYDGLTNLLDLYYTAFIYHSSIVCFLVIYITLYFNDKLVDINNVLVQSSESTEPKMGINKTKQLYNQVANIVDLFNHLFGKQLLLITLVFSIDVLTIWITLYQAKKRDTATYSMTIMYSIYTMLVQFCLMMSCDKAKRASEKLLITCLNLQEKYPSTSEEYHELSMFIDKLNNRKISFTAANFFEIHRSTMFAVIGNTTTYFIALVQFGNSS
;
A
#
# COMPACT_ATOMS: atom_id res chain seq x y z
N MET A 1 62.35 9.04 -35.88
CA MET A 1 62.91 9.14 -34.51
C MET A 1 63.09 10.63 -34.21
N PHE A 2 62.27 11.39 -33.49
CA PHE A 2 61.10 11.18 -32.63
C PHE A 2 60.22 12.44 -32.79
N GLN A 3 58.98 12.30 -33.29
CA GLN A 3 58.01 13.41 -33.31
C GLN A 3 56.60 12.85 -33.10
N SER A 4 56.48 11.99 -32.09
CA SER A 4 55.24 11.44 -31.58
C SER A 4 55.28 11.45 -30.04
N VAL A 5 54.19 11.93 -29.44
CA VAL A 5 53.81 11.90 -28.02
C VAL A 5 54.47 12.92 -27.07
N ARG A 6 53.80 14.07 -26.88
CA ARG A 6 53.35 14.53 -25.54
C ARG A 6 52.28 15.61 -25.64
N ASN A 7 51.05 15.16 -25.86
CA ASN A 7 49.85 15.80 -25.34
C ASN A 7 49.77 15.55 -23.82
N VAL A 8 49.88 16.56 -22.97
CA VAL A 8 49.39 16.51 -21.58
C VAL A 8 48.98 17.93 -21.12
N LEU A 9 47.67 18.14 -21.10
CA LEU A 9 46.88 18.99 -20.20
C LEU A 9 47.25 20.47 -19.99
N TYR A 10 46.54 21.35 -20.72
CA TYR A 10 46.11 22.65 -20.22
C TYR A 10 44.79 22.47 -19.44
N ILE A 11 44.85 22.39 -18.11
CA ILE A 11 43.65 22.52 -17.25
C ILE A 11 43.49 23.98 -16.85
N LYS A 12 42.40 24.57 -17.33
CA LYS A 12 41.81 25.83 -16.89
C LYS A 12 41.36 25.68 -15.42
N THR A 13 42.10 26.26 -14.49
CA THR A 13 41.72 26.25 -13.07
C THR A 13 40.50 27.16 -12.85
N ASN A 14 39.46 26.56 -12.26
CA ASN A 14 38.13 27.13 -12.09
C ASN A 14 38.07 27.95 -10.77
N PRO A 15 37.66 29.23 -10.78
CA PRO A 15 37.71 30.12 -9.59
C PRO A 15 36.72 29.75 -8.46
N LYS A 16 35.96 28.66 -8.58
CA LYS A 16 34.95 28.23 -7.59
C LYS A 16 35.48 27.50 -6.36
N LYS A 17 36.80 27.24 -6.24
CA LYS A 17 37.38 26.53 -5.07
C LYS A 17 37.82 27.41 -3.90
N ILE A 18 37.67 28.73 -4.00
CA ILE A 18 38.06 29.67 -2.93
C ILE A 18 36.92 29.87 -1.90
N SER A 19 35.66 29.53 -2.20
CA SER A 19 34.55 29.72 -1.26
C SER A 19 34.56 28.71 -0.10
N PHE A 20 34.99 27.46 -0.33
CA PHE A 20 35.02 26.43 0.71
C PHE A 20 36.10 26.73 1.77
N LEU A 21 37.29 27.13 1.32
CA LEU A 21 38.38 27.56 2.23
C LEU A 21 38.05 28.86 2.95
N SER A 22 37.29 29.78 2.33
CA SER A 22 36.76 30.97 3.00
C SER A 22 35.75 30.62 4.10
N THR A 23 34.87 29.66 3.86
CA THR A 23 33.91 29.16 4.86
C THR A 23 34.63 28.44 6.01
N ILE A 24 35.65 27.62 5.72
CA ILE A 24 36.48 26.98 6.75
C ILE A 24 37.25 28.03 7.57
N PHE A 25 37.82 29.05 6.95
CA PHE A 25 38.49 30.14 7.66
C PHE A 25 37.52 30.97 8.52
N LYS A 26 36.26 31.16 8.08
CA LYS A 26 35.21 31.78 8.90
C LYS A 26 34.83 30.92 10.10
N CYS A 27 34.72 29.60 9.93
CA CYS A 27 34.47 28.67 11.03
C CYS A 27 35.66 28.62 12.02
N ILE A 28 36.90 28.57 11.54
CA ILE A 28 38.10 28.59 12.39
C ILE A 28 38.21 29.92 13.14
N ARG A 29 37.84 31.04 12.51
CA ARG A 29 37.81 32.37 13.15
C ARG A 29 36.74 32.47 14.24
N ILE A 30 35.60 31.81 14.06
CA ILE A 30 34.55 31.70 15.09
C ILE A 30 35.08 30.92 16.30
N PHE A 31 35.75 29.78 16.07
CA PHE A 31 36.28 28.95 17.15
C PHE A 31 37.53 29.54 17.84
N SER A 32 38.38 30.30 17.13
CA SER A 32 39.59 30.91 17.69
C SER A 32 39.34 32.19 18.49
N THR A 33 38.18 32.86 18.32
CA THR A 33 37.76 34.00 19.15
C THR A 33 37.01 33.60 20.43
N THR A 34 36.68 32.32 20.60
CA THR A 34 35.84 31.83 21.71
C THR A 34 36.47 31.77 23.11
N PRO A 35 37.81 31.74 23.35
CA PRO A 35 38.29 31.58 24.73
C PRO A 35 38.08 32.82 25.61
N ASN A 36 37.72 33.97 25.04
CA ASN A 36 37.51 35.22 25.77
C ASN A 36 36.06 35.74 25.73
N TYR A 37 35.11 34.96 25.19
CA TYR A 37 33.71 35.34 25.26
C TYR A 37 33.14 34.94 26.62
N ASN A 38 32.96 35.94 27.47
CA ASN A 38 32.37 35.82 28.80
C ASN A 38 30.92 35.31 28.65
N PHE A 39 30.69 34.02 28.88
CA PHE A 39 29.37 33.36 28.91
C PHE A 39 28.53 33.80 30.12
N SER A 40 28.52 35.08 30.47
CA SER A 40 27.69 35.64 31.55
C SER A 40 26.29 36.06 31.08
N THR A 41 25.98 35.92 29.79
CA THR A 41 24.68 36.33 29.24
C THR A 41 23.71 35.16 29.11
N ARG A 42 22.86 34.99 30.12
CA ARG A 42 21.60 34.18 30.12
C ARG A 42 20.71 34.36 28.87
N GLN A 43 20.95 35.39 28.06
CA GLN A 43 20.19 35.67 26.83
C GLN A 43 20.31 34.60 25.74
N VAL A 44 21.50 34.02 25.54
CA VAL A 44 21.71 33.01 24.47
C VAL A 44 21.06 31.69 24.85
N GLU A 45 21.18 31.28 26.12
CA GLU A 45 20.48 30.10 26.65
C GLU A 45 18.96 30.26 26.57
N ASN A 46 18.43 31.44 26.93
CA ASN A 46 17.01 31.71 26.82
C ASN A 46 16.51 31.68 25.37
N GLN A 47 17.28 32.19 24.41
CA GLN A 47 16.90 32.14 22.98
C GLN A 47 16.90 30.70 22.45
N ILE A 48 17.90 29.90 22.79
CA ILE A 48 17.93 28.47 22.43
C ILE A 48 16.76 27.73 23.09
N TYR A 49 16.43 28.06 24.34
CA TYR A 49 15.30 27.47 25.05
C TYR A 49 13.95 27.80 24.40
N TYR A 50 13.67 29.07 24.11
CA TYR A 50 12.43 29.48 23.43
C TYR A 50 12.31 28.87 22.03
N PHE A 51 13.44 28.75 21.32
CA PHE A 51 13.50 28.11 20.02
C PHE A 51 13.14 26.61 20.09
N LEU A 52 13.81 25.86 20.98
CA LEU A 52 13.52 24.44 21.21
C LEU A 52 12.07 24.22 21.70
N TRP A 53 11.53 25.15 22.47
CA TRP A 53 10.16 25.11 22.94
C TRP A 53 9.13 25.35 21.81
N GLY A 54 9.39 26.31 20.91
CA GLY A 54 8.58 26.54 19.71
C GLY A 54 8.54 25.33 18.77
N LEU A 55 9.69 24.65 18.64
CA LEU A 55 9.83 23.39 17.90
C LEU A 55 8.98 22.26 18.50
N ASP A 56 9.15 22.01 19.80
CA ASP A 56 8.39 20.97 20.50
C ASP A 56 6.87 21.26 20.44
N TYR A 57 6.47 22.53 20.48
CA TYR A 57 5.08 22.94 20.30
C TYR A 57 4.55 22.63 18.89
N SER A 58 5.27 23.02 17.83
CA SER A 58 4.86 22.78 16.43
C SER A 58 4.72 21.28 16.12
N ILE A 59 5.67 20.46 16.56
CA ILE A 59 5.62 19.01 16.36
C ILE A 59 4.50 18.39 17.22
N SER A 60 4.26 18.89 18.43
CA SER A 60 3.13 18.46 19.25
C SER A 60 1.78 18.78 18.60
N VAL A 61 1.61 19.97 18.03
CA VAL A 61 0.40 20.36 17.29
C VAL A 61 0.24 19.48 16.04
N THR A 62 1.31 19.27 15.28
CA THR A 62 1.29 18.41 14.08
C THR A 62 0.86 16.98 14.43
N SER A 63 1.42 16.40 15.49
CA SER A 63 1.05 15.06 15.96
C SER A 63 -0.43 14.97 16.37
N LYS A 64 -0.98 16.00 17.02
CA LYS A 64 -2.42 16.06 17.36
C LYS A 64 -3.30 16.17 16.12
N ILE A 65 -2.90 16.97 15.13
CA ILE A 65 -3.63 17.11 13.86
C ILE A 65 -3.63 15.78 13.10
N LEU A 66 -2.48 15.09 13.03
CA LEU A 66 -2.39 13.79 12.38
C LEU A 66 -3.27 12.75 13.08
N LEU A 67 -3.26 12.70 14.42
CA LEU A 67 -4.14 11.81 15.18
C LEU A 67 -5.62 12.11 14.92
N MET A 68 -6.02 13.38 14.91
CA MET A 68 -7.39 13.78 14.58
C MET A 68 -7.77 13.36 13.15
N LEU A 69 -6.88 13.56 12.19
CA LEU A 69 -7.10 13.17 10.80
C LEU A 69 -7.24 11.64 10.65
N THR A 70 -6.38 10.86 11.32
CA THR A 70 -6.49 9.40 11.36
C THR A 70 -7.82 8.96 11.94
N ASN A 71 -8.28 9.56 13.04
CA ASN A 71 -9.57 9.24 13.64
C ASN A 71 -10.74 9.56 12.72
N VAL A 72 -10.72 10.72 12.04
CA VAL A 72 -11.76 11.10 11.07
C VAL A 72 -11.80 10.13 9.89
N LEU A 73 -10.63 9.83 9.30
CA LEU A 73 -10.54 8.86 8.20
C LEU A 73 -10.95 7.45 8.65
N GLY A 74 -10.64 7.10 9.89
CA GLY A 74 -11.03 5.82 10.46
C GLY A 74 -12.53 5.68 10.64
N CYS A 75 -13.19 6.73 11.14
CA CYS A 75 -14.65 6.80 11.21
C CYS A 75 -15.28 6.70 9.82
N LEU A 76 -14.75 7.42 8.84
CA LEU A 76 -15.22 7.32 7.45
C LEU A 76 -15.05 5.89 6.91
N ASN A 77 -13.92 5.23 7.19
CA ASN A 77 -13.68 3.86 6.74
C ASN A 77 -14.67 2.88 7.37
N LEU A 78 -14.97 3.01 8.66
CA LEU A 78 -15.99 2.23 9.35
C LEU A 78 -17.37 2.46 8.72
N ILE A 79 -17.75 3.71 8.47
CA ILE A 79 -19.03 4.06 7.84
C ILE A 79 -19.12 3.44 6.43
N PHE A 80 -18.10 3.60 5.59
CA PHE A 80 -18.12 3.03 4.24
C PHE A 80 -18.10 1.50 4.24
N SER A 81 -17.42 0.89 5.20
CA SER A 81 -17.45 -0.55 5.36
C SER A 81 -18.82 -1.05 5.79
N PHE A 82 -19.45 -0.38 6.75
CA PHE A 82 -20.82 -0.67 7.15
C PHE A 82 -21.79 -0.50 5.96
N LEU A 83 -21.70 0.63 5.26
CA LEU A 83 -22.53 0.88 4.09
C LEU A 83 -22.31 -0.17 2.98
N GLY A 84 -21.06 -0.51 2.70
CA GLY A 84 -20.69 -1.51 1.70
C GLY A 84 -21.11 -2.93 2.07
N SER A 85 -21.05 -3.31 3.35
CA SER A 85 -21.47 -4.64 3.80
C SER A 85 -22.99 -4.79 3.82
N TYR A 86 -23.73 -3.79 4.32
CA TYR A 86 -25.17 -3.91 4.55
C TYR A 86 -26.05 -3.40 3.40
N PHE A 87 -25.61 -2.39 2.64
CA PHE A 87 -26.44 -1.80 1.59
C PHE A 87 -26.08 -2.29 0.18
N CYS A 88 -24.90 -2.91 -0.01
CA CYS A 88 -24.51 -3.49 -1.29
C CYS A 88 -24.76 -5.01 -1.36
N THR A 89 -25.83 -5.51 -0.72
CA THR A 89 -26.15 -6.95 -0.67
C THR A 89 -26.21 -7.58 -2.07
N GLY A 90 -26.82 -6.89 -3.04
CA GLY A 90 -26.89 -7.39 -4.42
C GLY A 90 -25.54 -7.44 -5.14
N ALA A 91 -24.56 -6.60 -4.76
CA ALA A 91 -23.21 -6.68 -5.31
C ALA A 91 -22.43 -7.85 -4.71
N TRP A 92 -22.59 -8.09 -3.40
CA TRP A 92 -22.05 -9.26 -2.73
C TRP A 92 -22.62 -10.57 -3.26
N GLU A 93 -23.94 -10.65 -3.43
CA GLU A 93 -24.60 -11.82 -4.00
C GLU A 93 -24.04 -12.14 -5.39
N LYS A 94 -23.96 -11.13 -6.27
CA LYS A 94 -23.35 -11.28 -7.60
C LYS A 94 -21.88 -11.69 -7.53
N PHE A 95 -21.12 -11.13 -6.59
CA PHE A 95 -19.72 -11.48 -6.38
C PHE A 95 -19.58 -12.96 -6.02
N PHE A 96 -20.32 -13.44 -5.03
CA PHE A 96 -20.30 -14.84 -4.62
C PHE A 96 -20.84 -15.78 -5.69
N GLN A 97 -21.89 -15.39 -6.40
CA GLN A 97 -22.45 -16.16 -7.50
C GLN A 97 -21.42 -16.33 -8.63
N HIS A 98 -20.72 -15.27 -9.00
CA HIS A 98 -19.66 -15.37 -10.01
C HIS A 98 -18.46 -16.19 -9.53
N CYS A 99 -18.04 -16.06 -8.25
CA CYS A 99 -16.99 -16.91 -7.68
C CYS A 99 -17.41 -18.39 -7.68
N TYR A 100 -18.67 -18.68 -7.32
CA TYR A 100 -19.21 -20.03 -7.35
C TYR A 100 -19.27 -20.59 -8.78
N GLN A 101 -19.74 -19.80 -9.74
CA GLN A 101 -19.76 -20.18 -11.15
C GLN A 101 -18.36 -20.48 -11.69
N LEU A 102 -17.39 -19.63 -11.35
CA LEU A 102 -15.99 -19.83 -11.72
C LEU A 102 -15.47 -21.15 -11.16
N GLU A 103 -15.76 -21.46 -9.90
CA GLU A 103 -15.33 -22.72 -9.28
C GLU A 103 -16.01 -23.96 -9.87
N SER A 104 -17.31 -23.86 -10.14
CA SER A 104 -18.11 -24.96 -10.70
C SER A 104 -17.79 -25.27 -12.17
N SER A 105 -16.93 -24.48 -12.81
CA SER A 105 -16.53 -24.72 -14.19
C SER A 105 -15.71 -26.01 -14.27
N ASP A 106 -16.24 -27.04 -14.95
CA ASP A 106 -15.66 -28.38 -15.10
C ASP A 106 -14.18 -28.41 -15.51
N VAL A 107 -13.69 -27.32 -16.10
CA VAL A 107 -12.28 -27.10 -16.46
C VAL A 107 -11.34 -27.15 -15.27
N LEU A 108 -11.74 -26.48 -14.19
CA LEU A 108 -10.89 -26.27 -13.04
C LEU A 108 -10.99 -27.46 -12.08
N ILE A 109 -12.05 -28.26 -12.18
CA ILE A 109 -12.27 -29.45 -11.36
C ILE A 109 -11.23 -30.55 -11.66
N VAL A 110 -10.70 -30.61 -12.89
CA VAL A 110 -9.67 -31.57 -13.29
C VAL A 110 -8.30 -31.26 -12.66
N LEU A 111 -8.08 -30.02 -12.20
CA LEU A 111 -6.93 -29.62 -11.40
C LEU A 111 -7.31 -29.78 -9.93
N GLU A 112 -7.03 -30.96 -9.39
CA GLU A 112 -7.50 -31.56 -8.13
C GLU A 112 -7.10 -30.82 -6.82
N THR A 113 -7.35 -29.52 -6.69
CA THR A 113 -7.10 -28.70 -5.48
C THR A 113 -8.37 -28.11 -4.84
N THR A 114 -9.54 -28.67 -5.15
CA THR A 114 -10.88 -28.20 -4.71
C THR A 114 -11.27 -28.61 -3.27
N LYS A 115 -10.39 -28.31 -2.29
CA LYS A 115 -10.79 -28.20 -0.87
C LYS A 115 -10.82 -26.76 -0.35
N GLU A 116 -10.34 -25.79 -1.13
CA GLU A 116 -10.18 -24.40 -0.64
C GLU A 116 -11.41 -23.50 -0.86
N THR A 117 -12.42 -23.91 -1.62
CA THR A 117 -13.55 -23.03 -1.95
C THR A 117 -14.69 -23.02 -0.95
N LEU A 118 -15.00 -24.15 -0.31
CA LEU A 118 -15.88 -24.18 0.87
C LEU A 118 -15.32 -23.26 1.98
N PHE A 119 -13.99 -23.12 2.02
CA PHE A 119 -13.28 -22.25 2.94
C PHE A 119 -13.49 -20.76 2.66
N ILE A 120 -13.69 -20.32 1.41
CA ILE A 120 -13.95 -18.89 1.09
C ILE A 120 -15.26 -18.43 1.72
N PHE A 121 -16.31 -19.25 1.64
CA PHE A 121 -17.62 -18.94 2.23
C PHE A 121 -17.56 -18.95 3.76
N ASP A 122 -16.92 -19.95 4.36
CA ASP A 122 -16.72 -20.00 5.82
C ASP A 122 -15.91 -18.80 6.32
N LYS A 123 -14.88 -18.38 5.59
CA LYS A 123 -14.04 -17.23 5.98
C LYS A 123 -14.72 -15.89 5.77
N THR A 124 -15.60 -15.77 4.77
CA THR A 124 -16.40 -14.56 4.60
C THR A 124 -17.52 -14.46 5.64
N PHE A 125 -18.10 -15.60 6.05
CA PHE A 125 -18.99 -15.65 7.20
C PHE A 125 -18.25 -15.23 8.48
N ILE A 126 -17.04 -15.74 8.70
CA ILE A 126 -16.17 -15.29 9.81
C ILE A 126 -15.87 -13.79 9.71
N PHE A 127 -15.67 -13.23 8.52
CA PHE A 127 -15.50 -11.79 8.32
C PHE A 127 -16.75 -11.00 8.75
N ILE A 128 -17.95 -11.42 8.34
CA ILE A 128 -19.21 -10.75 8.73
C ILE A 128 -19.41 -10.84 10.25
N VAL A 129 -19.19 -12.01 10.84
CA VAL A 129 -19.32 -12.24 12.28
C VAL A 129 -18.30 -11.44 13.07
N SER A 130 -17.02 -11.44 12.66
CA SER A 130 -15.98 -10.65 13.32
C SER A 130 -16.21 -9.15 13.20
N THR A 131 -16.65 -8.66 12.04
CA THR A 131 -17.03 -7.25 11.86
C THR A 131 -18.20 -6.88 12.78
N SER A 132 -19.20 -7.75 12.87
CA SER A 132 -20.36 -7.56 13.76
C SER A 132 -19.93 -7.56 15.23
N PHE A 133 -19.01 -8.44 15.61
CA PHE A 133 -18.46 -8.52 16.96
C PHE A 133 -17.68 -7.25 17.34
N VAL A 134 -16.82 -6.74 16.46
CA VAL A 134 -16.09 -5.48 16.67
C VAL A 134 -17.06 -4.30 16.84
N VAL A 135 -18.14 -4.24 16.05
CA VAL A 135 -19.17 -3.21 16.21
C VAL A 135 -19.88 -3.31 17.56
N VAL A 136 -20.24 -4.53 17.99
CA VAL A 136 -20.86 -4.75 19.31
C VAL A 136 -19.89 -4.40 20.44
N ASP A 137 -18.62 -4.76 20.32
CA ASP A 137 -17.57 -4.44 21.29
C ASP A 137 -17.39 -2.93 21.43
N ILE A 138 -17.34 -2.17 20.32
CA ILE A 138 -17.36 -0.70 20.35
C ILE A 138 -18.58 -0.18 21.11
N ILE A 139 -19.77 -0.70 20.82
CA ILE A 139 -21.02 -0.24 21.43
C ILE A 139 -21.00 -0.52 22.94
N VAL A 140 -20.59 -1.72 23.33
CA VAL A 140 -20.53 -2.16 24.74
C VAL A 140 -19.51 -1.33 25.51
N GLU A 141 -18.29 -1.19 25.00
CA GLU A 141 -17.24 -0.38 25.62
C GLU A 141 -17.63 1.11 25.70
N THR A 142 -18.28 1.66 24.66
CA THR A 142 -18.81 3.04 24.66
C THR A 142 -19.88 3.24 25.74
N VAL A 143 -20.74 2.24 25.97
CA VAL A 143 -21.81 2.29 26.97
C VAL A 143 -21.27 2.08 28.39
N LEU A 144 -20.28 1.19 28.57
CA LEU A 144 -19.75 0.80 29.88
C LEU A 144 -18.70 1.78 30.43
N TRP A 145 -17.89 2.41 29.57
CA TRP A 145 -16.76 3.25 29.98
C TRP A 145 -17.00 4.75 29.72
N TYR A 146 -18.25 5.19 29.89
CA TYR A 146 -18.64 6.59 29.74
C TYR A 146 -18.11 7.45 30.90
N ASP A 147 -16.79 7.62 30.97
CA ASP A 147 -16.12 8.47 31.97
C ASP A 147 -15.26 9.58 31.32
N GLY A 148 -15.36 9.77 30.01
CA GLY A 148 -14.76 10.94 29.33
C GLY A 148 -14.55 10.79 27.81
N LEU A 149 -14.36 11.93 27.14
CA LEU A 149 -14.18 12.03 25.68
C LEU A 149 -12.88 11.38 25.17
N THR A 150 -11.83 11.31 26.00
CA THR A 150 -10.53 10.73 25.62
C THR A 150 -10.60 9.21 25.45
N ASN A 151 -11.28 8.52 26.36
CA ASN A 151 -11.44 7.06 26.29
C ASN A 151 -12.24 6.65 25.04
N LEU A 152 -13.19 7.49 24.63
CA LEU A 152 -13.99 7.27 23.44
C LEU A 152 -13.13 7.31 22.16
N LEU A 153 -12.20 8.26 22.04
CA LEU A 153 -11.32 8.37 20.87
C LEU A 153 -10.36 7.18 20.77
N ASP A 154 -9.79 6.74 21.89
CA ASP A 154 -8.87 5.59 21.92
C ASP A 154 -9.60 4.27 21.59
N LEU A 155 -10.84 4.13 22.05
CA LEU A 155 -11.71 3.01 21.70
C LEU A 155 -12.03 2.99 20.20
N TYR A 156 -12.45 4.13 19.62
CA TYR A 156 -12.72 4.23 18.19
C TYR A 156 -11.48 3.93 17.34
N TYR A 157 -10.32 4.43 17.77
CA TYR A 157 -9.05 4.17 17.09
C TYR A 157 -8.70 2.67 17.11
N THR A 158 -8.83 2.03 18.27
CA THR A 158 -8.59 0.60 18.44
C THR A 158 -9.51 -0.22 17.55
N ALA A 159 -10.82 0.06 17.57
CA ALA A 159 -11.77 -0.66 16.76
C ALA A 159 -11.60 -0.42 15.25
N PHE A 160 -11.20 0.80 14.86
CA PHE A 160 -10.83 1.10 13.49
C PHE A 160 -9.62 0.26 13.04
N ILE A 161 -8.58 0.10 13.88
CA ILE A 161 -7.43 -0.76 13.57
C ILE A 161 -7.90 -2.19 13.36
N TYR A 162 -8.66 -2.75 14.31
CA TYR A 162 -9.17 -4.12 14.21
C TYR A 162 -9.98 -4.32 12.93
N HIS A 163 -10.94 -3.43 12.67
CA HIS A 163 -11.76 -3.49 11.47
C HIS A 163 -10.93 -3.39 10.19
N SER A 164 -9.99 -2.45 10.13
CA SER A 164 -9.10 -2.26 8.97
C SER A 164 -8.22 -3.48 8.75
N SER A 165 -7.71 -4.10 9.82
CA SER A 165 -6.96 -5.35 9.72
C SER A 165 -7.83 -6.47 9.15
N ILE A 166 -9.07 -6.63 9.63
CA ILE A 166 -10.00 -7.65 9.13
C ILE A 166 -10.31 -7.43 7.63
N VAL A 167 -10.57 -6.19 7.22
CA VAL A 167 -10.76 -5.82 5.80
C VAL A 167 -9.51 -6.15 4.99
N CYS A 168 -8.32 -5.81 5.50
CA CYS A 168 -7.07 -6.11 4.83
C CYS A 168 -6.86 -7.62 4.66
N PHE A 169 -7.10 -8.43 5.70
CA PHE A 169 -6.98 -9.88 5.60
C PHE A 169 -7.96 -10.48 4.60
N LEU A 170 -9.20 -9.99 4.56
CA LEU A 170 -10.18 -10.43 3.57
C LEU A 170 -9.71 -10.09 2.15
N VAL A 171 -9.24 -8.87 1.92
CA VAL A 171 -8.70 -8.44 0.62
C VAL A 171 -7.48 -9.28 0.22
N ILE A 172 -6.54 -9.49 1.14
CA ILE A 172 -5.37 -10.34 0.91
C ILE A 172 -5.81 -11.73 0.46
N TYR A 173 -6.77 -12.32 1.18
CA TYR A 173 -7.26 -13.65 0.88
C TYR A 173 -7.94 -13.72 -0.49
N ILE A 174 -8.85 -12.79 -0.80
CA ILE A 174 -9.54 -12.72 -2.10
C ILE A 174 -8.56 -12.51 -3.25
N THR A 175 -7.56 -11.64 -3.08
CA THR A 175 -6.56 -11.38 -4.13
C THR A 175 -5.60 -12.55 -4.33
N LEU A 176 -5.25 -13.28 -3.26
CA LEU A 176 -4.52 -14.54 -3.39
C LEU A 176 -5.34 -15.59 -4.14
N TYR A 177 -6.64 -15.71 -3.87
CA TYR A 177 -7.54 -16.56 -4.66
C TYR A 177 -7.52 -16.19 -6.15
N PHE A 178 -7.59 -14.90 -6.50
CA PHE A 178 -7.48 -14.47 -7.91
C PHE A 178 -6.13 -14.79 -8.52
N ASN A 179 -5.03 -14.64 -7.77
CA ASN A 179 -3.70 -15.04 -8.23
C ASN A 179 -3.70 -16.52 -8.61
N ASP A 180 -4.22 -17.38 -7.74
CA ASP A 180 -4.17 -18.83 -7.95
C ASP A 180 -5.06 -19.24 -9.13
N LYS A 181 -6.26 -18.66 -9.24
CA LYS A 181 -7.12 -18.89 -10.42
C LYS A 181 -6.52 -18.39 -11.73
N LEU A 182 -5.79 -17.29 -11.73
CA LEU A 182 -5.08 -16.82 -12.93
C LEU A 182 -3.92 -17.75 -13.31
N VAL A 183 -3.23 -18.34 -12.33
CA VAL A 183 -2.22 -19.37 -12.57
C VAL A 183 -2.86 -20.63 -13.16
N ASP A 184 -4.00 -21.07 -12.64
CA ASP A 184 -4.74 -22.23 -13.16
C ASP A 184 -5.20 -21.99 -14.60
N ILE A 185 -5.79 -20.82 -14.88
CA ILE A 185 -6.19 -20.41 -16.24
C ILE A 185 -4.99 -20.45 -17.19
N ASN A 186 -3.81 -19.97 -16.75
CA ASN A 186 -2.60 -20.04 -17.55
C ASN A 186 -2.13 -21.48 -17.79
N ASN A 187 -2.24 -22.37 -16.81
CA ASN A 187 -1.89 -23.78 -16.97
C ASN A 187 -2.85 -24.49 -17.94
N VAL A 188 -4.15 -24.23 -17.82
CA VAL A 188 -5.18 -24.72 -18.75
C VAL A 188 -4.90 -24.27 -20.18
N LEU A 189 -4.49 -23.02 -20.38
CA LEU A 189 -4.12 -22.50 -21.70
C LEU A 189 -2.95 -23.27 -22.31
N VAL A 190 -1.87 -23.49 -21.53
CA VAL A 190 -0.70 -24.23 -21.98
C VAL A 190 -1.06 -25.68 -22.33
N GLN A 191 -1.76 -26.38 -21.44
CA GLN A 191 -2.21 -27.76 -21.69
C GLN A 191 -3.13 -27.86 -22.92
N SER A 192 -4.03 -26.90 -23.07
CA SER A 192 -4.94 -26.84 -24.22
C SER A 192 -4.19 -26.65 -25.53
N SER A 193 -3.14 -25.83 -25.54
CA SER A 193 -2.34 -25.58 -26.74
C SER A 193 -1.62 -26.82 -27.28
N GLU A 194 -1.35 -27.80 -26.41
CA GLU A 194 -0.72 -29.07 -26.75
C GLU A 194 -1.74 -30.18 -27.07
N SER A 195 -3.03 -29.93 -26.86
CA SER A 195 -4.10 -30.89 -27.11
C SER A 195 -4.45 -31.01 -28.60
N THR A 196 -5.26 -32.01 -28.95
CA THR A 196 -5.75 -32.21 -30.32
C THR A 196 -6.73 -31.12 -30.78
N GLU A 197 -7.35 -30.38 -29.85
CA GLU A 197 -8.35 -29.33 -30.14
C GLU A 197 -8.00 -28.00 -29.45
N PRO A 198 -6.86 -27.36 -29.82
CA PRO A 198 -6.33 -26.19 -29.13
C PRO A 198 -7.29 -25.00 -29.15
N LYS A 199 -8.04 -24.82 -30.25
CA LYS A 199 -9.06 -23.77 -30.41
C LYS A 199 -10.11 -23.80 -29.30
N MET A 200 -10.61 -24.98 -28.95
CA MET A 200 -11.65 -25.12 -27.92
C MET A 200 -11.11 -24.69 -26.55
N GLY A 201 -9.89 -25.10 -26.22
CA GLY A 201 -9.27 -24.74 -24.94
C GLY A 201 -8.86 -23.26 -24.83
N ILE A 202 -8.43 -22.61 -25.92
CA ILE A 202 -8.21 -21.16 -25.97
C ILE A 202 -9.52 -20.41 -25.69
N ASN A 203 -10.61 -20.81 -26.36
CA ASN A 203 -11.93 -20.19 -26.16
C ASN A 203 -12.43 -20.38 -24.72
N LYS A 204 -12.18 -21.54 -24.12
CA LYS A 204 -12.52 -21.82 -22.72
C LYS A 204 -11.71 -20.95 -21.75
N THR A 205 -10.41 -20.81 -21.97
CA THR A 205 -9.52 -19.94 -21.20
C THR A 205 -9.99 -18.48 -21.26
N LYS A 206 -10.37 -18.01 -22.45
CA LYS A 206 -10.92 -16.67 -22.66
C LYS A 206 -12.19 -16.44 -21.86
N GLN A 207 -13.09 -17.43 -21.77
CA GLN A 207 -14.31 -17.33 -20.96
C GLN A 207 -14.00 -17.24 -19.46
N LEU A 208 -13.12 -18.11 -18.95
CA LEU A 208 -12.67 -18.09 -17.56
C LEU A 208 -12.03 -16.76 -17.18
N TYR A 209 -11.15 -16.22 -18.03
CA TYR A 209 -10.54 -14.91 -17.81
C TYR A 209 -11.59 -13.80 -17.68
N ASN A 210 -12.63 -13.81 -18.51
CA ASN A 210 -13.69 -12.81 -18.44
C ASN A 210 -14.48 -12.89 -17.15
N GLN A 211 -14.72 -14.11 -16.65
CA GLN A 211 -15.37 -14.30 -15.36
C GLN A 211 -14.51 -13.71 -14.24
N VAL A 212 -13.20 -14.02 -14.20
CA VAL A 212 -12.28 -13.40 -13.23
C VAL A 212 -12.28 -11.88 -13.34
N ALA A 213 -12.18 -11.33 -14.55
CA ALA A 213 -12.22 -9.87 -14.76
C ALA A 213 -13.53 -9.24 -14.27
N ASN A 214 -14.69 -9.89 -14.51
CA ASN A 214 -15.98 -9.44 -13.98
C ASN A 214 -16.00 -9.45 -12.44
N ILE A 215 -15.40 -10.47 -11.82
CA ILE A 215 -15.32 -10.59 -10.36
C ILE A 215 -14.40 -9.51 -9.79
N VAL A 216 -13.28 -9.22 -10.45
CA VAL A 216 -12.36 -8.14 -10.05
C VAL A 216 -13.04 -6.76 -10.15
N ASP A 217 -13.87 -6.52 -11.18
CA ASP A 217 -14.65 -5.28 -11.27
C ASP A 217 -15.63 -5.13 -10.10
N LEU A 218 -16.30 -6.22 -9.70
CA LEU A 218 -17.15 -6.24 -8.52
C LEU A 218 -16.34 -6.04 -7.23
N PHE A 219 -15.15 -6.65 -7.13
CA PHE A 219 -14.24 -6.43 -6.02
C PHE A 219 -13.86 -4.95 -5.88
N ASN A 220 -13.45 -4.30 -6.97
CA ASN A 220 -13.11 -2.88 -6.97
C ASN A 220 -14.30 -2.00 -6.59
N HIS A 221 -15.53 -2.40 -6.99
CA HIS A 221 -16.74 -1.71 -6.57
C HIS A 221 -17.01 -1.85 -5.06
N LEU A 222 -16.81 -3.06 -4.51
CA LEU A 222 -17.08 -3.38 -3.10
C LEU A 222 -16.04 -2.78 -2.14
N PHE A 223 -14.75 -2.86 -2.50
CA PHE A 223 -13.64 -2.52 -1.61
C PHE A 223 -12.88 -1.25 -2.01
N GLY A 224 -13.09 -0.71 -3.22
CA GLY A 224 -12.25 0.38 -3.73
C GLY A 224 -12.21 1.61 -2.82
N LYS A 225 -13.35 1.99 -2.22
CA LYS A 225 -13.43 3.14 -1.30
C LYS A 225 -12.69 2.87 0.01
N GLN A 226 -12.81 1.67 0.54
CA GLN A 226 -12.14 1.22 1.75
C GLN A 226 -10.64 1.14 1.51
N LEU A 227 -10.21 0.63 0.36
CA LEU A 227 -8.80 0.56 -0.03
C LEU A 227 -8.18 1.96 -0.18
N LEU A 228 -8.93 2.93 -0.70
CA LEU A 228 -8.52 4.34 -0.73
C LEU A 228 -8.26 4.87 0.69
N LEU A 229 -9.23 4.70 1.60
CA LEU A 229 -9.12 5.19 2.97
C LEU A 229 -8.01 4.49 3.76
N ILE A 230 -7.88 3.17 3.63
CA ILE A 230 -6.79 2.39 4.23
C ILE A 230 -5.43 2.90 3.74
N THR A 231 -5.29 3.22 2.45
CA THR A 231 -4.03 3.75 1.90
C THR A 231 -3.73 5.18 2.38
N LEU A 232 -4.75 6.01 2.58
CA LEU A 232 -4.57 7.35 3.16
C LEU A 232 -4.14 7.25 4.63
N VAL A 233 -4.77 6.36 5.40
CA VAL A 233 -4.38 6.10 6.78
C VAL A 233 -2.95 5.56 6.86
N PHE A 234 -2.58 4.61 6.00
CA PHE A 234 -1.19 4.14 5.88
C PHE A 234 -0.20 5.29 5.73
N SER A 235 -0.53 6.26 4.86
CA SER A 235 0.34 7.41 4.61
C SER A 235 0.53 8.27 5.88
N ILE A 236 -0.52 8.42 6.68
CA ILE A 236 -0.48 9.16 7.94
C ILE A 236 0.26 8.35 9.01
N ASP A 237 0.06 7.03 9.07
CA ASP A 237 0.74 6.13 10.02
C ASP A 237 2.26 6.16 9.81
N VAL A 238 2.73 6.09 8.56
CA VAL A 238 4.15 6.20 8.24
C VAL A 238 4.73 7.54 8.72
N LEU A 239 4.02 8.64 8.47
CA LEU A 239 4.45 9.96 8.96
C LEU A 239 4.44 10.03 10.50
N THR A 240 3.45 9.43 11.13
CA THR A 240 3.31 9.36 12.58
C THR A 240 4.45 8.58 13.22
N ILE A 241 4.88 7.48 12.60
CA ILE A 241 6.08 6.73 13.03
C ILE A 241 7.30 7.64 12.99
N TRP A 242 7.56 8.35 11.89
CA TRP A 242 8.73 9.21 11.78
C TRP A 242 8.76 10.30 12.85
N ILE A 243 7.62 10.97 13.08
CA ILE A 243 7.48 12.00 14.11
C ILE A 243 7.68 11.41 15.51
N THR A 244 7.11 10.23 15.75
CA THR A 244 7.23 9.51 17.02
C THR A 244 8.70 9.17 17.27
N LEU A 245 9.38 8.53 16.30
CA LEU A 245 10.81 8.21 16.35
C LEU A 245 11.69 9.43 16.63
N TYR A 246 11.32 10.61 16.10
CA TYR A 246 12.02 11.85 16.40
C TYR A 246 11.82 12.31 17.86
N GLN A 247 10.59 12.20 18.39
CA GLN A 247 10.25 12.58 19.77
C GLN A 247 10.73 11.59 20.84
N ALA A 248 11.06 10.36 20.45
CA ALA A 248 11.51 9.26 21.31
C ALA A 248 12.55 9.64 22.35
N LYS A 249 13.44 10.59 22.01
CA LYS A 249 14.52 11.05 22.89
C LYS A 249 14.04 11.77 24.16
N LYS A 250 12.76 12.16 24.24
CA LYS A 250 12.24 13.09 25.27
C LYS A 250 11.05 12.55 26.09
N ARG A 251 10.54 11.34 25.87
CA ARG A 251 9.27 10.86 26.46
C ARG A 251 9.34 9.48 27.14
N ASP A 252 8.29 9.19 27.91
CA ASP A 252 8.01 7.92 28.57
C ASP A 252 8.10 6.72 27.60
N THR A 253 8.79 5.67 28.02
CA THR A 253 9.22 4.55 27.18
C THR A 253 8.08 3.58 26.83
N ALA A 254 7.05 3.46 27.69
CA ALA A 254 6.00 2.46 27.54
C ALA A 254 5.00 2.79 26.43
N THR A 255 4.35 3.96 26.47
CA THR A 255 3.37 4.41 25.46
C THR A 255 4.01 4.50 24.06
N TYR A 256 5.27 4.91 24.03
CA TYR A 256 6.06 5.02 22.82
C TYR A 256 6.30 3.65 22.16
N SER A 257 6.72 2.66 22.95
CA SER A 257 6.92 1.28 22.47
C SER A 257 5.65 0.68 21.89
N MET A 258 4.51 0.85 22.58
CA MET A 258 3.21 0.38 22.08
C MET A 258 2.84 1.05 20.75
N THR A 259 2.96 2.38 20.66
CA THR A 259 2.64 3.12 19.43
C THR A 259 3.45 2.63 18.24
N ILE A 260 4.77 2.47 18.39
CA ILE A 260 5.62 1.93 17.32
C ILE A 260 5.18 0.52 16.93
N MET A 261 4.95 -0.34 17.91
CA MET A 261 4.62 -1.74 17.65
C MET A 261 3.30 -1.85 16.88
N TYR A 262 2.29 -1.06 17.23
CA TYR A 262 1.03 -0.95 16.49
C TYR A 262 1.24 -0.42 15.07
N SER A 263 2.01 0.65 14.90
CA SER A 263 2.23 1.21 13.56
C SER A 263 3.06 0.27 12.67
N ILE A 264 4.03 -0.47 13.23
CA ILE A 264 4.75 -1.52 12.49
C ILE A 264 3.78 -2.61 12.03
N TYR A 265 2.87 -3.03 12.92
CA TYR A 265 1.86 -4.02 12.59
C TYR A 265 0.92 -3.53 11.47
N THR A 266 0.39 -2.29 11.54
CA THR A 266 -0.50 -1.76 10.50
C THR A 266 0.23 -1.63 9.16
N MET A 267 1.48 -1.14 9.17
CA MET A 267 2.32 -1.09 7.98
C MET A 267 2.55 -2.48 7.36
N LEU A 268 2.81 -3.50 8.18
CA LEU A 268 3.06 -4.87 7.69
C LEU A 268 1.81 -5.46 7.02
N VAL A 269 0.63 -5.28 7.63
CA VAL A 269 -0.64 -5.76 7.07
C VAL A 269 -0.93 -5.07 5.73
N GLN A 270 -0.74 -3.76 5.65
CA GLN A 270 -0.94 -2.99 4.41
C GLN A 270 0.10 -3.34 3.34
N PHE A 271 1.34 -3.60 3.73
CA PHE A 271 2.38 -4.13 2.84
C PHE A 271 1.93 -5.46 2.22
N CYS A 272 1.46 -6.41 3.04
CA CYS A 272 0.95 -7.69 2.56
C CYS A 272 -0.23 -7.51 1.60
N LEU A 273 -1.15 -6.59 1.89
CA LEU A 273 -2.26 -6.24 1.00
C LEU A 273 -1.77 -5.78 -0.36
N MET A 274 -0.87 -4.80 -0.42
CA MET A 274 -0.38 -4.27 -1.69
C MET A 274 0.41 -5.33 -2.48
N MET A 275 1.17 -6.18 -1.79
CA MET A 275 1.89 -7.29 -2.41
C MET A 275 0.96 -8.37 -2.98
N SER A 276 -0.13 -8.69 -2.29
CA SER A 276 -1.12 -9.67 -2.77
C SER A 276 -1.85 -9.19 -4.03
N CYS A 277 -2.26 -7.91 -4.07
CA CYS A 277 -2.83 -7.27 -5.26
C CYS A 277 -1.84 -7.29 -6.45
N ASP A 278 -0.58 -6.92 -6.20
CA ASP A 278 0.48 -6.91 -7.20
C ASP A 278 0.79 -8.32 -7.74
N LYS A 279 0.75 -9.34 -6.88
CA LYS A 279 0.95 -10.74 -7.28
C LYS A 279 -0.15 -11.20 -8.25
N ALA A 280 -1.42 -10.95 -7.92
CA ALA A 280 -2.55 -11.30 -8.79
C ALA A 280 -2.50 -10.55 -10.13
N LYS A 281 -2.15 -9.25 -10.12
CA LYS A 281 -1.91 -8.49 -11.35
C LYS A 281 -0.84 -9.13 -12.22
N ARG A 282 0.32 -9.49 -11.65
CA ARG A 282 1.41 -10.14 -12.40
C ARG A 282 1.02 -11.51 -12.94
N ALA A 283 0.17 -12.25 -12.26
CA ALA A 283 -0.35 -13.51 -12.79
C ALA A 283 -1.16 -13.26 -14.08
N SER A 284 -1.97 -12.19 -14.14
CA SER A 284 -2.65 -11.78 -15.37
C SER A 284 -1.67 -11.31 -16.46
N GLU A 285 -0.59 -10.59 -16.11
CA GLU A 285 0.43 -10.17 -17.08
C GLU A 285 1.20 -11.38 -17.64
N LYS A 286 1.48 -12.37 -16.79
CA LYS A 286 2.11 -13.63 -17.21
C LYS A 286 1.23 -14.40 -18.19
N LEU A 287 -0.08 -14.43 -17.96
CA LEU A 287 -1.04 -15.03 -18.91
C LEU A 287 -0.97 -14.36 -20.29
N LEU A 288 -0.86 -13.03 -20.34
CA LEU A 288 -0.67 -12.28 -21.59
C LEU A 288 0.64 -12.68 -22.30
N ILE A 289 1.76 -12.75 -21.55
CA ILE A 289 3.05 -13.18 -22.10
C ILE A 289 2.96 -14.61 -22.64
N THR A 290 2.30 -15.53 -21.93
CA THR A 290 2.06 -16.89 -22.40
C THR A 290 1.25 -16.90 -23.69
N CYS A 291 0.19 -16.09 -23.81
CA CYS A 291 -0.61 -15.99 -25.03
C CYS A 291 0.25 -15.51 -26.22
N LEU A 292 1.09 -14.49 -26.03
CA LEU A 292 2.00 -13.98 -27.05
C LEU A 292 3.00 -15.06 -27.51
N ASN A 293 3.62 -15.76 -26.55
CA ASN A 293 4.56 -16.84 -26.86
C ASN A 293 3.89 -18.02 -27.58
N LEU A 294 2.62 -18.33 -27.27
CA LEU A 294 1.86 -19.35 -27.97
C LEU A 294 1.48 -18.88 -29.38
N GLN A 295 1.12 -17.61 -29.55
CA GLN A 295 0.77 -17.05 -30.85
C GLN A 295 1.92 -17.17 -31.86
N GLU A 296 3.16 -16.97 -31.43
CA GLU A 296 4.36 -17.13 -32.27
C GLU A 296 4.57 -18.57 -32.78
N LYS A 297 3.99 -19.58 -32.11
CA LYS A 297 4.12 -21.00 -32.52
C LYS A 297 3.15 -21.37 -33.64
N TYR A 298 2.08 -20.61 -33.84
CA TYR A 298 1.06 -20.91 -34.84
C TYR A 298 1.28 -20.11 -36.13
N PRO A 299 1.04 -20.70 -37.32
CA PRO A 299 1.05 -19.93 -38.57
C PRO A 299 0.03 -18.79 -38.53
N SER A 300 0.37 -17.63 -39.10
CA SER A 300 -0.49 -16.44 -39.11
C SER A 300 -1.85 -16.64 -39.80
N THR A 301 -1.99 -17.69 -40.61
CA THR A 301 -3.22 -18.08 -41.32
C THR A 301 -4.07 -19.09 -40.54
N SER A 302 -3.59 -19.60 -39.40
CA SER A 302 -4.31 -20.58 -38.60
C SER A 302 -5.43 -19.94 -37.78
N GLU A 303 -6.48 -20.71 -37.48
CA GLU A 303 -7.59 -20.23 -36.66
C GLU A 303 -7.13 -19.96 -35.21
N GLU A 304 -6.19 -20.77 -34.70
CA GLU A 304 -5.59 -20.63 -33.37
C GLU A 304 -4.87 -19.30 -33.22
N TYR A 305 -4.12 -18.88 -34.25
CA TYR A 305 -3.47 -17.58 -34.27
C TYR A 305 -4.47 -16.43 -34.13
N HIS A 306 -5.60 -16.51 -34.86
CA HIS A 306 -6.65 -15.50 -34.80
C HIS A 306 -7.36 -15.49 -33.44
N GLU A 307 -7.65 -16.65 -32.86
CA GLU A 307 -8.24 -16.74 -31.52
C GLU A 307 -7.32 -16.20 -30.43
N LEU A 308 -6.03 -16.53 -30.49
CA LEU A 308 -5.01 -15.96 -29.58
C LEU A 308 -4.88 -14.45 -29.76
N SER A 309 -4.88 -13.94 -31.00
CA SER A 309 -4.84 -12.50 -31.26
C SER A 309 -6.03 -11.78 -30.62
N MET A 310 -7.24 -12.29 -30.82
CA MET A 310 -8.45 -11.74 -30.19
C MET A 310 -8.39 -11.82 -28.66
N PHE A 311 -7.78 -12.88 -28.12
CA PHE A 311 -7.62 -13.00 -26.67
C PHE A 311 -6.59 -12.01 -26.13
N ILE A 312 -5.44 -11.85 -26.80
CA ILE A 312 -4.41 -10.86 -26.48
C ILE A 312 -4.98 -9.44 -26.49
N ASP A 313 -5.76 -9.08 -27.52
CA ASP A 313 -6.44 -7.79 -27.60
C ASP A 313 -7.37 -7.59 -26.40
N LYS A 314 -8.07 -8.65 -25.98
CA LYS A 314 -8.94 -8.61 -24.82
C LYS A 314 -8.17 -8.44 -23.51
N LEU A 315 -7.07 -9.16 -23.33
CA LEU A 315 -6.18 -9.03 -22.17
C LEU A 315 -5.60 -7.61 -22.07
N ASN A 316 -5.25 -7.01 -23.20
CA ASN A 316 -4.74 -5.64 -23.26
C ASN A 316 -5.80 -4.58 -22.95
N ASN A 317 -7.03 -4.77 -23.46
CA ASN A 317 -8.13 -3.83 -23.27
C ASN A 317 -8.79 -3.95 -21.89
N ARG A 318 -8.75 -5.13 -21.26
CA ARG A 318 -9.37 -5.40 -19.97
C ARG A 318 -8.39 -6.01 -18.98
N LYS A 319 -7.35 -5.25 -18.68
CA LYS A 319 -6.32 -5.64 -17.71
C LYS A 319 -6.91 -5.75 -16.31
N ILE A 320 -6.72 -6.90 -15.67
CA ILE A 320 -7.02 -7.07 -14.25
C ILE A 320 -6.15 -6.08 -13.46
N SER A 321 -6.82 -5.17 -12.76
CA SER A 321 -6.20 -4.16 -11.91
C SER A 321 -7.04 -3.98 -10.65
N PHE A 322 -6.37 -3.83 -9.51
CA PHE A 322 -7.01 -3.56 -8.23
C PHE A 322 -6.92 -2.07 -7.96
N THR A 323 -8.06 -1.39 -7.88
CA THR A 323 -8.09 0.08 -7.83
C THR A 323 -8.69 0.59 -6.53
N ALA A 324 -8.08 1.64 -5.99
CA ALA A 324 -8.59 2.38 -4.85
C ALA A 324 -9.63 3.41 -5.34
N ALA A 325 -10.89 2.98 -5.48
CA ALA A 325 -12.01 3.79 -5.96
C ALA A 325 -11.71 4.50 -7.29
N ASN A 326 -10.96 3.85 -8.18
CA ASN A 326 -10.48 4.38 -9.46
C ASN A 326 -9.58 5.63 -9.39
N PHE A 327 -9.10 6.03 -8.20
CA PHE A 327 -8.11 7.11 -8.07
C PHE A 327 -6.71 6.65 -8.48
N PHE A 328 -6.31 5.46 -8.03
CA PHE A 328 -5.02 4.86 -8.36
C PHE A 328 -5.10 3.34 -8.29
N GLU A 329 -4.14 2.70 -8.95
CA GLU A 329 -3.94 1.26 -8.90
C GLU A 329 -3.10 0.86 -7.68
N ILE A 330 -3.49 -0.22 -7.02
CA ILE A 330 -2.81 -0.76 -5.84
C ILE A 330 -1.75 -1.74 -6.32
N HIS A 331 -0.50 -1.27 -6.31
CA HIS A 331 0.66 -2.07 -6.65
C HIS A 331 1.85 -1.68 -5.76
N ARG A 332 2.91 -2.49 -5.75
CA ARG A 332 4.10 -2.27 -4.90
C ARG A 332 4.72 -0.87 -5.01
N SER A 333 4.66 -0.22 -6.18
CA SER A 333 5.23 1.12 -6.37
C SER A 333 4.44 2.21 -5.64
N THR A 334 3.14 2.02 -5.40
CA THR A 334 2.29 2.95 -4.64
C THR A 334 2.78 3.01 -3.20
N MET A 335 3.12 1.86 -2.63
CA MET A 335 3.71 1.76 -1.29
C MET A 335 5.03 2.51 -1.18
N PHE A 336 5.97 2.26 -2.10
CA PHE A 336 7.26 2.93 -2.09
C PHE A 336 7.12 4.44 -2.33
N ALA A 337 6.15 4.85 -3.14
CA ALA A 337 5.81 6.26 -3.32
C ALA A 337 5.30 6.90 -2.02
N VAL A 338 4.41 6.23 -1.28
CA VAL A 338 3.93 6.70 0.03
C VAL A 338 5.09 6.82 1.02
N ILE A 339 5.93 5.79 1.15
CA ILE A 339 7.09 5.82 2.05
C ILE A 339 8.08 6.94 1.65
N GLY A 340 8.37 7.08 0.35
CA GLY A 340 9.27 8.10 -0.16
C GLY A 340 8.74 9.52 0.06
N ASN A 341 7.46 9.76 -0.20
CA ASN A 341 6.80 11.05 0.00
C ASN A 341 6.75 11.42 1.49
N THR A 342 6.31 10.50 2.35
CA THR A 342 6.24 10.73 3.81
C THR A 342 7.63 10.97 4.42
N THR A 343 8.66 10.25 3.95
CA THR A 343 10.05 10.50 4.35
C THR A 343 10.52 11.88 3.91
N THR A 344 10.17 12.32 2.70
CA THR A 344 10.52 13.66 2.20
C THR A 344 9.84 14.75 3.04
N TYR A 345 8.56 14.59 3.36
CA TYR A 345 7.83 15.50 4.26
C TYR A 345 8.46 15.53 5.65
N PHE A 346 8.83 14.37 6.20
CA PHE A 346 9.51 14.29 7.49
C PHE A 346 10.85 15.03 7.48
N ILE A 347 11.68 14.84 6.45
CA ILE A 347 12.95 15.56 6.30
C ILE A 347 12.71 17.08 6.27
N ALA A 348 11.73 17.52 5.48
CA ALA A 348 11.36 18.93 5.42
C ALA A 348 10.90 19.47 6.79
N LEU A 349 10.06 18.73 7.52
CA LEU A 349 9.63 19.10 8.86
C LEU A 349 10.82 19.25 9.82
N VAL A 350 11.79 18.33 9.79
CA VAL A 350 13.00 18.42 10.62
C VAL A 350 13.88 19.60 10.21
N GLN A 351 14.08 19.83 8.91
CA GLN A 351 14.94 20.91 8.40
C GLN A 351 14.36 22.30 8.67
N PHE A 352 13.09 22.51 8.36
CA PHE A 352 12.41 23.78 8.62
C PHE A 352 12.22 24.00 10.11
N GLY A 353 11.96 22.94 10.87
CA GLY A 353 11.96 23.02 12.32
C GLY A 353 13.29 23.56 12.88
N ASN A 354 14.42 23.07 12.37
CA ASN A 354 15.77 23.44 12.86
C ASN A 354 16.30 24.79 12.33
N SER A 355 15.61 25.46 11.41
CA SER A 355 16.09 26.69 10.73
C SER A 355 15.34 27.98 11.07
N SER A 356 14.18 27.87 11.73
CA SER A 356 13.59 28.95 12.53
C SER A 356 14.38 29.21 13.82
#